data_AF-A0A924IQR0-F1
#
_entry.id   AF-A0A924IQR0-F1
#
_cell.length_a   1.000
_cell.length_b   1.000
_cell.length_c   1.000
_cell.angle_alpha   90.00
_cell.angle_beta   90.00
_cell.angle_gamma   90.00
#
_symmetry.space_group_name_H-M   'P 1'
#
loop_
_entity.id
_entity.type
_entity.pdbx_description
1 polymer ?
#
loop_
_entity_poly.entity_id
_entity_poly.type
_entity_poly.pdbx_seq_one_letter_code
_entity_poly.pdbx_strand_id
1 'polypeptide(L)' 'MNSDTLPPTPVTEAELQAYVDRQLTPERQREIEAYLARRPEEAQRVDSYLAQKRELCALFNPVLEE' A
#
# COMPACT_ATOMS: atom_id res chain seq x y z
N MET A 1 -10.28 -21.13 -5.65
CA MET A 1 -9.49 -20.08 -6.31
C MET A 1 -10.42 -19.31 -7.23
N ASN A 2 -11.09 -18.27 -6.71
CA ASN A 2 -11.90 -17.38 -7.54
C ASN A 2 -10.97 -16.29 -8.07
N SER A 3 -10.60 -16.41 -9.33
CA SER A 3 -9.97 -15.36 -10.10
C SER A 3 -11.02 -14.72 -11.00
N ASP A 4 -10.96 -13.39 -11.10
CA ASP A 4 -11.38 -12.62 -12.27
C ASP A 4 -12.88 -12.26 -12.42
N THR A 5 -13.37 -11.34 -11.59
CA THR A 5 -14.15 -10.16 -12.05
C THR A 5 -14.40 -9.22 -10.88
N LEU A 6 -13.49 -8.26 -10.64
CA LEU A 6 -13.82 -7.09 -9.83
C LEU A 6 -14.39 -6.03 -10.79
N PRO A 7 -15.64 -5.54 -10.61
CA PRO A 7 -16.07 -4.28 -11.25
C PRO A 7 -15.13 -3.15 -10.83
N PRO A 8 -15.09 -1.98 -11.49
CA PRO A 8 -14.24 -0.85 -11.08
C PRO A 8 -14.63 -0.43 -9.66
N THR A 9 -13.97 -1.03 -8.68
CA THR A 9 -14.31 -0.94 -7.27
C THR A 9 -13.49 0.21 -6.70
N PRO A 10 -14.06 0.99 -5.76
CA PRO A 10 -13.34 2.07 -5.10
C PRO A 10 -12.06 1.52 -4.46
N VAL A 11 -11.02 2.37 -4.35
CA VAL A 11 -9.76 2.04 -3.68
C VAL A 11 -10.07 1.33 -2.36
N THR A 12 -9.64 0.06 -2.25
CA THR A 12 -9.91 -0.79 -1.08
C THR A 12 -8.73 -0.77 -0.13
N GLU A 13 -8.94 -1.20 1.11
CA GLU A 13 -7.85 -1.34 2.08
C GLU A 13 -6.74 -2.28 1.58
N ALA A 14 -7.09 -3.31 0.81
CA ALA A 14 -6.11 -4.19 0.16
C ALA A 14 -5.22 -3.45 -0.86
N GLU A 15 -5.79 -2.54 -1.64
CA GLU A 15 -5.05 -1.69 -2.58
C GLU A 15 -4.12 -0.72 -1.83
N LEU A 16 -4.59 -0.11 -0.73
CA LEU A 16 -3.74 0.73 0.13
C LEU A 16 -2.56 -0.07 0.70
N GLN A 17 -2.81 -1.32 1.12
CA GLN A 17 -1.76 -2.18 1.65
C GLN A 17 -0.80 -2.64 0.54
N ALA A 18 -1.30 -2.92 -0.67
CA ALA A 18 -0.46 -3.22 -1.83
C ALA A 18 0.36 -1.99 -2.29
N TYR A 19 -0.15 -0.77 -2.11
CA TYR A 19 0.60 0.48 -2.31
C TYR A 19 1.74 0.59 -1.30
N VAL A 20 1.47 0.38 -0.01
CA VAL A 20 2.48 0.32 1.07
C VAL A 20 3.52 -0.77 0.78
N ASP A 21 3.08 -1.89 0.18
CA ASP A 21 3.94 -3.00 -0.18
C ASP A 21 4.67 -2.84 -1.52
N ARG A 22 4.39 -1.76 -2.28
CA ARG A 22 4.87 -1.53 -3.65
C ARG A 22 4.58 -2.68 -4.62
N GLN A 23 3.50 -3.42 -4.38
CA GLN A 23 3.04 -4.52 -5.23
C GLN A 23 2.10 -4.06 -6.36
N LEU A 24 1.83 -2.76 -6.47
CA LEU A 24 0.96 -2.19 -7.50
C LEU A 24 1.71 -1.69 -8.72
N THR A 25 1.07 -1.77 -9.88
CA THR A 25 1.53 -1.11 -11.11
C THR A 25 1.56 0.41 -10.94
N PRO A 26 2.47 1.11 -11.64
CA PRO A 26 2.60 2.57 -11.52
C PRO A 26 1.31 3.33 -11.89
N GLU A 27 0.50 2.77 -12.78
CA GLU A 27 -0.82 3.31 -13.14
C GLU A 27 -1.78 3.30 -11.94
N ARG A 28 -1.85 2.19 -11.20
CA ARG A 28 -2.67 2.08 -9.99
C ARG A 28 -2.15 2.94 -8.85
N GLN A 29 -0.82 3.05 -8.70
CA GLN A 29 -0.22 3.94 -7.70
C GLN A 29 -0.70 5.38 -7.90
N ARG A 30 -0.70 5.89 -9.14
CA ARG A 30 -1.19 7.24 -9.47
C ARG A 30 -2.67 7.45 -9.10
N GLU A 31 -3.50 6.44 -9.33
CA GLU A 31 -4.93 6.51 -8.95
C GLU A 31 -5.10 6.55 -7.43
N ILE A 32 -4.33 5.75 -6.69
CA ILE A 32 -4.33 5.75 -5.23
C ILE A 32 -3.78 7.06 -4.69
N GLU A 33 -2.70 7.60 -5.25
CA GLU A 33 -2.16 8.92 -4.86
C GLU A 33 -3.21 10.03 -5.05
N ALA A 34 -3.94 10.02 -6.16
CA ALA A 34 -5.03 10.97 -6.41
C ALA A 34 -6.23 10.79 -5.46
N TYR A 35 -6.46 9.56 -5.00
CA TYR A 35 -7.48 9.24 -4.00
C TYR A 35 -7.05 9.68 -2.59
N LEU A 36 -5.81 9.39 -2.19
CA LEU A 36 -5.20 9.80 -0.93
C LEU A 36 -5.09 11.34 -0.83
N ALA A 37 -4.79 12.02 -1.94
CA ALA A 37 -4.77 13.49 -1.99
C ALA A 37 -6.14 14.12 -1.68
N ARG A 38 -7.24 13.41 -1.97
CA ARG A 38 -8.60 13.83 -1.64
C ARG A 38 -9.01 13.42 -0.23
N ARG A 39 -8.24 12.57 0.45
CA ARG A 39 -8.57 11.95 1.74
C ARG A 39 -7.36 11.88 2.66
N PRO A 40 -7.02 13.00 3.33
CA PRO A 40 -5.86 13.10 4.20
C PRO A 40 -5.90 12.15 5.42
N GLU A 41 -7.09 11.68 5.80
CA GLU A 41 -7.26 10.65 6.85
C GLU A 41 -6.69 9.28 6.43
N GLU A 42 -6.94 8.86 5.18
CA GLU A 42 -6.41 7.61 4.63
C GLU A 42 -4.91 7.74 4.34
N ALA A 43 -4.47 8.92 3.88
CA ALA A 43 -3.04 9.21 3.68
C ALA A 43 -2.22 9.06 4.97
N GLN A 44 -2.74 9.59 6.09
CA GLN A 44 -2.09 9.45 7.40
C GLN A 44 -2.03 7.99 7.89
N ARG A 45 -3.07 7.20 7.62
CA ARG A 45 -3.05 5.75 7.91
C ARG A 45 -1.99 5.03 7.09
N VAL A 46 -1.93 5.29 5.78
CA VAL A 46 -0.92 4.71 4.87
C VAL A 46 0.51 5.07 5.31
N ASP A 47 0.74 6.33 5.69
CA ASP A 47 2.03 6.78 6.21
C ASP A 47 2.41 6.06 7.52
N SER A 48 1.45 5.87 8.42
CA SER A 48 1.65 5.12 9.67
C SER A 48 1.99 3.64 9.41
N TYR A 49 1.41 3.04 8.37
CA TYR A 49 1.77 1.68 7.96
C TYR A 49 3.14 1.61 7.30
N LEU A 50 3.53 2.59 6.49
CA LEU A 50 4.87 2.69 5.92
C LEU A 50 5.93 2.87 7.00
N ALA A 51 5.67 3.70 8.00
CA ALA A 51 6.56 3.89 9.15
C ALA A 51 6.75 2.58 9.92
N GLN A 52 5.65 1.92 10.31
CA GLN A 52 5.71 0.62 10.99
C GLN A 52 6.43 -0.45 10.15
N LYS A 53 6.14 -0.52 8.85
CA LYS A 53 6.82 -1.46 7.95
C LYS A 53 8.30 -1.15 7.84
N ARG A 54 8.70 0.12 7.78
CA ARG A 54 10.10 0.53 7.73
C ARG A 54 10.84 0.21 9.04
N GLU A 55 10.21 0.42 10.18
CA GLU A 55 10.76 0.03 11.48
C GLU A 55 10.94 -1.48 11.57
N LEU A 56 9.92 -2.24 11.14
CA LEU A 56 9.99 -3.70 11.08
C LEU A 56 11.11 -4.16 10.11
N CYS A 57 11.14 -3.64 8.88
CA CYS A 57 12.21 -3.91 7.93
C CYS A 57 13.58 -3.53 8.49
N ALA A 58 13.73 -2.42 9.22
CA ALA A 58 15.01 -2.03 9.83
C ALA A 58 15.46 -3.00 10.93
N LEU A 59 14.52 -3.54 11.72
CA LEU A 59 14.80 -4.55 12.74
C LEU A 59 15.13 -5.92 12.13
N PHE A 60 14.53 -6.25 10.98
CA PHE A 60 14.76 -7.52 10.27
C PHE A 60 15.87 -7.46 9.21
N ASN A 61 16.32 -6.27 8.79
CA ASN A 61 17.42 -6.08 7.86
C ASN A 61 18.74 -6.76 8.29
N PRO A 62 19.13 -6.81 9.59
CA PRO A 62 20.32 -7.56 9.98
C PRO A 62 20.21 -9.08 9.79
N VAL A 63 19.05 -9.63 9.42
CA VAL A 63 18.83 -11.06 9.16
C VAL A 63 18.79 -11.40 7.66
N LEU A 64 18.67 -10.41 6.77
CA LEU A 64 18.58 -10.60 5.32
C LEU A 64 19.94 -10.48 4.59
N GLU A 65 21.03 -10.18 5.32
CA GLU A 65 22.41 -10.15 4.81
C GLU A 65 23.23 -11.40 5.22
N GLU A 66 22.61 -12.58 5.33
CA GLU A 66 23.33 -13.88 5.42
C GLU A 66 23.20 -14.71 4.13
#